data_AF-A0A085ZDU6-F1
#
_entry.id   AF-A0A085ZDU6-F1
#
_cell.length_a   1.000
_cell.length_b   1.000
_cell.length_c   1.000
_cell.angle_alpha   90.00
_cell.angle_beta   90.00
_cell.angle_gamma   90.00
#
_symmetry.space_group_name_H-M   'P 1'
#
loop_
_entity.id
_entity.type
_entity.pdbx_description
1 polymer ?
#
loop_
_entity_poly.entity_id
_entity_poly.type
_entity_poly.pdbx_seq_one_letter_code
_entity_poly.pdbx_strand_id
1 'polypeptide(L)'
;MKKNLSILALIILFCLKASAKIIHIDTTIDVNEYESSVTFPAGYNIGDYIEFVRVNPLSAGASGNYQISIHYTEDGIASAATHLASISHSNPPLWREVGRVNNNAYVGVYTNFTVDCNTEFGNSRFRIRTVGTHASNRSITVYIRITSINSNGSFTALNSKGNDSTVLNFLPMTCEWDLYVGNNFTSTGASLAIKAIQNGNVGIGISNPKNKLDVNGIIHSKEVKVDMDGWSDFVFTKEYNFLFELFFKRELMLIFVS
;
A
#
# COMPACT_ATOMS: atom_id res chain seq x y z
N MET A 1 50.62 6.22 -78.88
CA MET A 1 49.70 6.67 -79.95
C MET A 1 48.30 6.13 -79.67
N LYS A 2 47.30 7.04 -79.64
CA LYS A 2 45.85 6.89 -79.90
C LYS A 2 45.14 5.62 -79.36
N LYS A 3 44.34 5.75 -78.30
CA LYS A 3 42.85 5.76 -78.33
C LYS A 3 42.23 4.64 -79.17
N ASN A 4 41.45 3.74 -78.55
CA ASN A 4 40.01 3.70 -78.79
C ASN A 4 39.23 2.90 -77.73
N LEU A 5 38.16 3.56 -77.32
CA LEU A 5 37.12 3.24 -76.37
C LEU A 5 36.07 2.31 -77.03
N SER A 6 35.55 1.28 -76.34
CA SER A 6 34.10 0.99 -76.34
C SER A 6 33.68 -0.18 -75.42
N ILE A 7 32.79 0.18 -74.48
CA ILE A 7 31.55 -0.52 -74.10
C ILE A 7 31.66 -1.88 -73.38
N LEU A 8 31.47 -1.84 -72.05
CA LEU A 8 30.41 -2.63 -71.43
C LEU A 8 29.95 -1.95 -70.13
N ALA A 9 28.75 -1.36 -70.15
CA ALA A 9 28.12 -0.73 -69.00
C ALA A 9 27.56 -1.81 -68.07
N LEU A 10 28.18 -2.01 -66.91
CA LEU A 10 27.64 -2.83 -65.83
C LEU A 10 26.86 -1.91 -64.87
N ILE A 11 25.55 -1.79 -65.08
CA ILE A 11 24.65 -1.08 -64.15
C ILE A 11 24.50 -1.98 -62.92
N ILE A 12 25.23 -1.67 -61.85
CA ILE A 12 25.02 -2.26 -60.53
C ILE A 12 23.74 -1.64 -59.97
N LEU A 13 22.62 -2.37 -60.06
CA LEU A 13 21.38 -2.03 -59.39
C LEU A 13 21.55 -2.29 -57.88
N PHE A 14 21.98 -1.27 -57.15
CA PHE A 14 22.02 -1.30 -55.68
C PHE A 14 20.58 -1.28 -55.16
N CYS A 15 20.03 -2.46 -54.85
CA CYS A 15 18.76 -2.57 -54.13
C CYS A 15 18.96 -2.09 -52.68
N LEU A 16 18.67 -0.82 -52.41
CA LEU A 16 18.48 -0.33 -51.05
C LEU A 16 17.20 -0.95 -50.48
N LYS A 17 17.33 -2.05 -49.73
CA LYS A 17 16.29 -2.48 -48.79
C LYS A 17 16.31 -1.52 -47.60
N ALA A 18 15.61 -0.39 -47.73
CA ALA A 18 15.22 0.39 -46.57
C ALA A 18 14.13 -0.40 -45.83
N SER A 19 14.51 -1.14 -44.78
CA SER A 19 13.53 -1.61 -43.80
C SER A 19 13.10 -0.40 -42.99
N ALA A 20 11.91 0.13 -43.26
CA ALA A 20 11.29 1.10 -42.39
C ALA A 20 11.05 0.42 -41.04
N LYS A 21 11.84 0.79 -40.03
CA LYS A 21 11.53 0.46 -38.64
C LYS A 21 10.27 1.24 -38.30
N ILE A 22 9.11 0.57 -38.27
CA ILE A 22 7.90 1.13 -37.69
C ILE A 22 8.22 1.38 -36.22
N ILE A 23 8.45 2.63 -35.86
CA ILE A 23 8.44 3.05 -34.46
C ILE A 23 6.95 3.06 -34.11
N HIS A 24 6.49 2.01 -33.42
CA HIS A 24 5.27 2.13 -32.63
C HIS A 24 5.60 3.16 -31.55
N ILE A 25 5.24 4.42 -31.81
CA ILE A 25 5.10 5.40 -30.76
C ILE A 25 3.83 4.98 -30.05
N ASP A 26 3.99 4.25 -28.95
CA ASP A 26 2.89 4.01 -28.04
C ASP A 26 2.47 5.37 -27.49
N THR A 27 1.34 5.87 -27.98
CA THR A 27 0.75 7.15 -27.57
C THR A 27 -0.09 7.02 -26.32
N THR A 28 0.01 5.90 -25.58
CA THR A 28 -0.53 5.84 -24.22
C THR A 28 0.21 6.84 -23.35
N ILE A 29 -0.43 7.99 -23.15
CA ILE A 29 -0.07 8.92 -22.08
C ILE A 29 -0.43 8.18 -20.79
N ASP A 30 0.57 7.54 -20.18
CA ASP A 30 0.46 7.09 -18.80
C ASP A 30 0.32 8.34 -17.92
N VAL A 31 -0.92 8.68 -17.56
CA VAL A 31 -1.19 9.79 -16.64
C VAL A 31 -0.94 9.25 -15.24
N ASN A 32 0.29 9.46 -14.77
CA ASN A 32 0.73 8.94 -13.48
C ASN A 32 0.54 9.91 -12.33
N GLU A 33 0.21 11.17 -12.59
CA GLU A 33 0.07 12.20 -11.55
C GLU A 33 -1.26 12.94 -11.66
N TYR A 34 -1.81 13.30 -10.51
CA TYR A 34 -3.00 14.11 -10.40
C TYR A 34 -2.92 15.00 -9.16
N GLU A 35 -3.13 16.31 -9.35
CA GLU A 35 -3.17 17.29 -8.26
C GLU A 35 -4.54 17.98 -8.23
N SER A 36 -5.05 18.20 -7.02
CA SER A 36 -6.32 18.87 -6.80
C SER A 36 -6.41 19.41 -5.37
N SER A 37 -7.52 20.04 -5.04
CA SER A 37 -7.85 20.41 -3.66
C SER A 37 -9.36 20.37 -3.45
N VAL A 38 -9.77 20.18 -2.20
CA VAL A 38 -11.16 20.26 -1.78
C VAL A 38 -11.28 21.15 -0.56
N THR A 39 -12.35 21.95 -0.47
CA THR A 39 -12.58 22.85 0.67
C THR A 39 -13.80 22.39 1.45
N PHE A 40 -13.58 22.09 2.72
CA PHE A 40 -14.64 21.85 3.69
C PHE A 40 -15.08 23.19 4.28
N PRO A 41 -16.39 23.50 4.30
CA PRO A 41 -16.87 24.75 4.89
C PRO A 41 -16.69 24.75 6.42
N ALA A 42 -16.70 25.94 7.02
CA ALA A 42 -16.77 26.08 8.48
C ALA A 42 -17.95 25.27 9.06
N GLY A 43 -17.72 24.62 10.21
CA GLY A 43 -18.69 23.77 10.89
C GLY A 43 -18.81 22.35 10.35
N TYR A 44 -17.82 21.87 9.58
CA TYR A 44 -17.79 20.49 9.10
C TYR A 44 -17.79 19.48 10.26
N ASN A 45 -18.46 18.35 10.06
CA ASN A 45 -18.68 17.31 11.05
C ASN A 45 -17.89 16.04 10.70
N ILE A 46 -17.64 15.19 11.70
CA ILE A 46 -17.09 13.85 11.47
C ILE A 46 -18.00 13.10 10.50
N GLY A 47 -17.39 12.46 9.50
CA GLY A 47 -18.08 11.76 8.42
C GLY A 47 -18.32 12.61 7.18
N ASP A 48 -18.24 13.95 7.25
CA ASP A 48 -18.38 14.78 6.05
C ASP A 48 -17.32 14.40 5.02
N TYR A 49 -17.70 14.28 3.75
CA TYR A 49 -16.79 13.88 2.69
C TYR A 49 -16.97 14.67 1.41
N ILE A 50 -15.90 14.70 0.61
CA ILE A 50 -15.88 15.23 -0.75
C ILE A 50 -15.17 14.22 -1.65
N GLU A 51 -15.90 13.57 -2.56
CA GLU A 51 -15.32 12.79 -3.67
C GLU A 51 -14.60 13.76 -4.61
N PHE A 52 -13.33 13.50 -4.87
CA PHE A 52 -12.49 14.44 -5.64
C PHE A 52 -12.00 13.84 -6.96
N VAL A 53 -11.91 12.52 -7.08
CA VAL A 53 -11.45 11.87 -8.31
C VAL A 53 -11.95 10.44 -8.46
N ARG A 54 -12.27 10.06 -9.71
CA ARG A 54 -12.37 8.68 -10.18
C ARG A 54 -11.10 8.32 -10.92
N VAL A 55 -10.54 7.15 -10.61
CA VAL A 55 -9.37 6.59 -11.31
C VAL A 55 -9.81 5.50 -12.27
N ASN A 56 -8.99 5.27 -13.31
CA ASN A 56 -9.23 4.25 -14.33
C ASN A 56 -8.00 3.34 -14.45
N PRO A 57 -7.72 2.49 -13.45
CA PRO A 57 -6.59 1.56 -13.53
C PRO A 57 -6.73 0.63 -14.73
N LEU A 58 -5.64 0.47 -15.47
CA LEU A 58 -5.55 -0.43 -16.62
C LEU A 58 -5.57 -1.92 -16.18
N SER A 59 -5.44 -2.82 -17.16
CA SER A 59 -5.38 -4.27 -16.91
C SER A 59 -6.56 -4.79 -16.10
N ALA A 60 -7.77 -4.39 -16.51
CA ALA A 60 -9.02 -4.67 -15.79
C ALA A 60 -8.96 -4.26 -14.31
N GLY A 61 -8.38 -3.10 -14.02
CA GLY A 61 -8.27 -2.54 -12.67
C GLY A 61 -7.14 -3.11 -11.80
N ALA A 62 -6.44 -4.15 -12.26
CA ALA A 62 -5.38 -4.79 -11.47
C ALA A 62 -4.11 -3.93 -11.32
N SER A 63 -3.93 -2.90 -12.15
CA SER A 63 -2.82 -1.96 -11.99
C SER A 63 -3.09 -0.85 -10.97
N GLY A 64 -4.19 -0.90 -10.23
CA GLY A 64 -4.62 0.18 -9.35
C GLY A 64 -3.83 0.31 -8.05
N ASN A 65 -2.56 0.69 -8.13
CA ASN A 65 -1.74 1.03 -6.97
C ASN A 65 -1.46 2.53 -6.94
N TYR A 66 -1.85 3.20 -5.86
CA TYR A 66 -1.81 4.65 -5.75
C TYR A 66 -1.15 5.09 -4.45
N GLN A 67 -0.29 6.10 -4.54
CA GLN A 67 0.15 6.90 -3.41
C GLN A 67 -0.67 8.19 -3.38
N ILE A 68 -1.31 8.48 -2.25
CA ILE A 68 -2.14 9.68 -2.07
C ILE A 68 -1.59 10.50 -0.91
N SER A 69 -1.05 11.68 -1.22
CA SER A 69 -0.59 12.63 -0.23
C SER A 69 -1.61 13.74 -0.05
N ILE A 70 -1.94 14.05 1.20
CA ILE A 70 -2.79 15.19 1.56
C ILE A 70 -2.07 16.08 2.54
N HIS A 71 -2.35 17.38 2.48
CA HIS A 71 -1.94 18.34 3.49
C HIS A 71 -2.93 19.49 3.59
N TYR A 72 -2.99 20.10 4.76
CA TYR A 72 -3.87 21.23 5.03
C TYR A 72 -3.29 22.07 6.17
N THR A 73 -3.62 23.37 6.14
CA THR A 73 -3.29 24.33 7.18
C THR A 73 -4.44 25.33 7.29
N GLU A 74 -4.89 25.62 8.51
CA GLU A 74 -5.86 26.69 8.80
C GLU A 74 -5.84 26.99 10.31
N ASP A 75 -5.99 28.24 10.74
CA ASP A 75 -6.15 28.66 12.16
C ASP A 75 -5.24 27.95 13.19
N GLY A 76 -3.97 27.78 12.83
CA GLY A 76 -2.98 27.14 13.70
C GLY A 76 -2.97 25.61 13.68
N ILE A 77 -3.87 24.92 12.98
CA ILE A 77 -3.70 23.51 12.64
C ILE A 77 -2.89 23.36 11.35
N ALA A 78 -1.91 22.45 11.37
CA ALA A 78 -1.19 22.00 10.20
C ALA A 78 -0.99 20.49 10.30
N SER A 79 -1.37 19.76 9.26
CA SER A 79 -1.20 18.31 9.22
C SER A 79 -1.06 17.82 7.79
N ALA A 80 -0.34 16.72 7.63
CA ALA A 80 -0.15 16.05 6.36
C ALA A 80 -0.12 14.53 6.56
N ALA A 81 -0.52 13.78 5.54
CA ALA A 81 -0.45 12.33 5.57
C ALA A 81 -0.25 11.78 4.16
N THR A 82 0.46 10.66 4.06
CA THR A 82 0.61 9.90 2.82
C THR A 82 -0.01 8.52 3.01
N HIS A 83 -0.84 8.14 2.05
CA HIS A 83 -1.64 6.92 2.06
C HIS A 83 -1.24 6.03 0.88
N LEU A 84 -1.43 4.71 1.03
CA LEU A 84 -1.30 3.76 -0.07
C LEU A 84 -2.61 3.00 -0.26
N ALA A 85 -3.14 3.06 -1.48
CA ALA A 85 -4.34 2.34 -1.86
C ALA A 85 -4.03 1.30 -2.94
N SER A 86 -4.65 0.13 -2.79
CA SER A 86 -4.65 -0.92 -3.80
C SER A 86 -6.08 -1.25 -4.21
N ILE A 87 -6.30 -1.22 -5.52
CA ILE A 87 -7.51 -1.62 -6.22
C ILE A 87 -7.14 -2.84 -7.05
N SER A 88 -8.06 -3.81 -7.12
CA SER A 88 -7.92 -4.99 -7.97
C SER A 88 -9.16 -5.18 -8.82
N HIS A 89 -9.17 -6.22 -9.66
CA HIS A 89 -10.20 -6.44 -10.67
C HIS A 89 -11.62 -6.50 -10.11
N SER A 90 -11.94 -7.48 -9.26
CA SER A 90 -13.33 -7.74 -8.85
C SER A 90 -13.62 -7.31 -7.41
N ASN A 91 -13.22 -6.09 -7.08
CA ASN A 91 -13.44 -5.51 -5.76
C ASN A 91 -14.91 -5.08 -5.56
N PRO A 92 -15.47 -5.22 -4.35
CA PRO A 92 -16.83 -4.79 -4.06
C PRO A 92 -16.93 -3.25 -3.98
N PRO A 93 -18.15 -2.68 -4.17
CA PRO A 93 -18.40 -1.24 -4.15
C PRO A 93 -18.48 -0.68 -2.72
N LEU A 94 -17.44 -0.88 -1.92
CA LEU A 94 -17.39 -0.48 -0.51
C LEU A 94 -16.39 0.65 -0.29
N TRP A 95 -16.82 1.67 0.45
CA TRP A 95 -15.92 2.68 0.99
C TRP A 95 -15.13 2.11 2.16
N ARG A 96 -13.80 2.25 2.09
CA ARG A 96 -12.90 1.91 3.17
C ARG A 96 -11.86 3.01 3.36
N GLU A 97 -11.41 3.18 4.59
CA GLU A 97 -10.34 4.12 4.90
C GLU A 97 -9.00 3.60 4.39
N VAL A 98 -8.24 4.43 3.69
CA VAL A 98 -6.94 4.03 3.14
C VAL A 98 -5.88 4.10 4.24
N GLY A 99 -5.02 3.09 4.34
CA GLY A 99 -3.94 3.05 5.32
C GLY A 99 -2.89 4.14 5.08
N ARG A 100 -2.36 4.71 6.17
CA ARG A 100 -1.28 5.71 6.15
C ARG A 100 0.09 5.01 6.21
N VAL A 101 1.01 5.43 5.35
CA VAL A 101 2.44 5.07 5.43
C VAL A 101 3.29 6.12 6.11
N ASN A 102 2.80 7.36 6.16
CA ASN A 102 3.42 8.46 6.87
C ASN A 102 2.33 9.40 7.37
N ASN A 103 2.54 9.98 8.55
CA ASN A 103 1.56 10.86 9.18
C ASN A 103 2.27 11.96 9.98
N ASN A 104 2.06 13.21 9.59
CA ASN A 104 2.42 14.39 10.35
C ASN A 104 1.13 14.95 10.98
N ALA A 105 0.79 14.41 12.15
CA ALA A 105 -0.38 14.85 12.92
C ALA A 105 -0.12 16.19 13.60
N TYR A 106 -1.14 17.03 13.68
CA TYR A 106 -1.04 18.30 14.40
C TYR A 106 -0.76 18.05 15.88
N VAL A 107 0.27 18.72 16.42
CA VAL A 107 0.84 18.52 17.77
C VAL A 107 1.06 17.04 18.14
N GLY A 108 1.29 16.18 17.15
CA GLY A 108 1.59 14.76 17.30
C GLY A 108 0.39 13.83 17.48
N VAL A 109 -0.84 14.35 17.60
CA VAL A 109 -2.02 13.49 17.92
C VAL A 109 -3.28 13.79 17.10
N TYR A 110 -3.44 15.00 16.56
CA TYR A 110 -4.69 15.39 15.91
C TYR A 110 -4.62 15.26 14.40
N THR A 111 -5.65 14.68 13.79
CA THR A 111 -5.88 14.68 12.34
C THR A 111 -7.36 14.90 12.07
N ASN A 112 -7.67 15.82 11.16
CA ASN A 112 -9.04 16.10 10.77
C ASN A 112 -9.51 15.29 9.57
N PHE A 113 -8.61 14.95 8.63
CA PHE A 113 -8.98 14.36 7.36
C PHE A 113 -8.25 13.04 7.10
N THR A 114 -8.94 12.12 6.45
CA THR A 114 -8.41 10.87 5.93
C THR A 114 -8.80 10.71 4.46
N VAL A 115 -8.19 9.74 3.79
CA VAL A 115 -8.56 9.36 2.41
C VAL A 115 -9.37 8.07 2.49
N ASP A 116 -10.54 8.04 1.88
CA ASP A 116 -11.24 6.78 1.62
C ASP A 116 -11.13 6.41 0.14
N CYS A 117 -11.21 5.11 -0.12
CA CYS A 117 -11.28 4.55 -1.46
C CYS A 117 -12.52 3.68 -1.59
N ASN A 118 -13.25 3.86 -2.69
CA ASN A 118 -14.20 2.87 -3.19
C ASN A 118 -13.50 2.10 -4.30
N THR A 119 -13.38 0.80 -4.13
CA THR A 119 -12.64 -0.08 -5.04
C THR A 119 -13.51 -0.72 -6.12
N GLU A 120 -14.76 -0.29 -6.32
CA GLU A 120 -15.67 -0.83 -7.33
C GLU A 120 -14.99 -0.97 -8.71
N PHE A 121 -15.11 -2.17 -9.29
CA PHE A 121 -14.61 -2.42 -10.65
C PHE A 121 -15.22 -1.46 -11.66
N GLY A 122 -14.37 -0.80 -12.46
CA GLY A 122 -14.80 0.18 -13.46
C GLY A 122 -15.31 1.51 -12.88
N ASN A 123 -15.34 1.67 -11.56
CA ASN A 123 -15.83 2.88 -10.89
C ASN A 123 -15.06 3.20 -9.60
N SER A 124 -13.75 2.96 -9.62
CA SER A 124 -12.89 3.18 -8.45
C SER A 124 -12.66 4.66 -8.20
N ARG A 125 -12.86 5.10 -6.96
CA ARG A 125 -12.95 6.51 -6.58
C ARG A 125 -12.28 6.81 -5.25
N PHE A 126 -11.81 8.04 -5.10
CA PHE A 126 -11.29 8.55 -3.84
C PHE A 126 -12.10 9.74 -3.35
N ARG A 127 -12.21 9.83 -2.02
CA ARG A 127 -12.78 10.98 -1.34
C ARG A 127 -11.92 11.35 -0.13
N ILE A 128 -11.96 12.62 0.23
CA ILE A 128 -11.49 13.07 1.53
C ILE A 128 -12.67 12.96 2.50
N ARG A 129 -12.46 12.37 3.66
CA ARG A 129 -13.47 12.28 4.73
C ARG A 129 -12.92 12.88 6.02
N THR A 130 -13.79 13.60 6.73
CA THR A 130 -13.51 14.14 8.05
C THR A 130 -13.52 13.02 9.10
N VAL A 131 -12.43 12.90 9.85
CA VAL A 131 -12.25 12.01 11.03
C VAL A 131 -12.02 12.78 12.33
N GLY A 132 -11.82 14.10 12.26
CA GLY A 132 -11.68 14.99 13.41
C GLY A 132 -12.09 16.41 13.04
N THR A 133 -12.46 17.22 14.02
CA THR A 133 -13.03 18.57 13.80
C THR A 133 -12.24 19.67 14.51
N HIS A 134 -10.92 19.49 14.65
CA HIS A 134 -10.07 20.51 15.26
C HIS A 134 -10.02 21.76 14.37
N ALA A 135 -10.18 22.96 14.96
CA ALA A 135 -10.25 24.21 14.22
C ALA A 135 -11.32 24.22 13.09
N SER A 136 -12.48 23.59 13.33
CA SER A 136 -13.59 23.57 12.36
C SER A 136 -14.40 24.87 12.29
N ASN A 137 -14.03 25.91 13.05
CA ASN A 137 -14.67 27.23 13.03
C ASN A 137 -14.51 27.99 11.70
N ARG A 138 -13.61 27.53 10.82
CA ARG A 138 -13.30 28.13 9.51
C ARG A 138 -13.30 27.06 8.43
N SER A 139 -13.42 27.51 7.18
CA SER A 139 -13.27 26.62 6.04
C SER A 139 -11.83 26.14 5.95
N ILE A 140 -11.62 24.84 5.71
CA ILE A 140 -10.28 24.26 5.55
C ILE A 140 -10.16 23.67 4.15
N THR A 141 -9.11 24.05 3.44
CA THR A 141 -8.74 23.45 2.15
C THR A 141 -7.74 22.33 2.35
N VAL A 142 -8.07 21.16 1.80
CA VAL A 142 -7.20 19.99 1.75
C VAL A 142 -6.61 19.90 0.35
N TYR A 143 -5.29 20.05 0.26
CA TYR A 143 -4.53 19.89 -0.97
C TYR A 143 -4.14 18.43 -1.15
N ILE A 144 -4.24 17.93 -2.38
CA ILE A 144 -4.18 16.51 -2.71
C ILE A 144 -3.22 16.31 -3.88
N ARG A 145 -2.31 15.34 -3.74
CA ARG A 145 -1.48 14.81 -4.83
C ARG A 145 -1.63 13.29 -4.87
N ILE A 146 -1.92 12.75 -6.05
CA ILE A 146 -1.93 11.33 -6.33
C ILE A 146 -0.81 11.00 -7.30
N THR A 147 -0.07 9.94 -7.00
CA THR A 147 0.81 9.27 -7.94
C THR A 147 0.32 7.84 -8.15
N SER A 148 0.02 7.47 -9.39
CA SER A 148 -0.15 6.09 -9.80
C SER A 148 1.22 5.40 -9.78
N ILE A 149 1.37 4.38 -8.96
CA ILE A 149 2.62 3.61 -8.81
C ILE A 149 2.80 2.64 -9.99
N ASN A 150 1.67 2.21 -10.57
CA ASN A 150 1.61 1.40 -11.79
C ASN A 150 0.80 2.20 -12.84
N SER A 151 0.30 1.59 -13.92
CA SER A 151 -0.36 2.34 -15.00
C SER A 151 -1.81 2.70 -14.68
N ASN A 152 -2.20 3.94 -14.99
CA ASN A 152 -3.57 4.44 -14.87
C ASN A 152 -3.96 5.14 -16.17
N GLY A 153 -5.13 4.77 -16.71
CA GLY A 153 -5.58 5.29 -18.00
C GLY A 153 -6.08 6.73 -17.95
N SER A 154 -6.76 7.12 -16.87
CA SER A 154 -7.25 8.50 -16.71
C SER A 154 -7.62 8.85 -15.27
N PHE A 155 -7.64 10.14 -14.98
CA PHE A 155 -8.24 10.72 -13.78
C PHE A 155 -9.46 11.54 -14.19
N THR A 156 -10.63 11.25 -13.61
CA THR A 156 -11.84 12.05 -13.81
C THR A 156 -12.14 12.82 -12.53
N ALA A 157 -12.08 14.15 -12.56
CA ALA A 157 -12.39 14.97 -11.40
C ALA A 157 -13.85 14.78 -10.94
N LEU A 158 -14.07 14.77 -9.63
CA LEU A 158 -15.38 14.67 -8.98
C LEU A 158 -15.57 15.82 -7.97
N ASN A 159 -16.81 16.01 -7.51
CA ASN A 159 -17.13 16.98 -6.45
C ASN A 159 -18.38 16.57 -5.66
N SER A 160 -18.67 15.27 -5.57
CA SER A 160 -19.83 14.77 -4.82
C SER A 160 -19.57 14.93 -3.33
N LYS A 161 -20.54 15.47 -2.59
CA LYS A 161 -20.42 15.75 -1.15
C LYS A 161 -21.49 14.99 -0.39
N GLY A 162 -21.19 14.67 0.86
CA GLY A 162 -22.15 14.02 1.74
C GLY A 162 -21.56 13.84 3.13
N ASN A 163 -22.25 13.02 3.93
CA ASN A 163 -21.77 12.56 5.23
C ASN A 163 -21.87 11.04 5.27
N ASP A 164 -20.80 10.39 5.72
CA ASP A 164 -20.72 8.95 5.88
C ASP A 164 -19.89 8.62 7.14
N SER A 165 -20.59 8.29 8.21
CA SER A 165 -20.01 7.84 9.48
C SER A 165 -19.88 6.31 9.56
N THR A 166 -20.23 5.59 8.49
CA THR A 166 -20.30 4.11 8.48
C THR A 166 -18.99 3.44 8.03
N VAL A 167 -18.01 4.22 7.57
CA VAL A 167 -16.68 3.69 7.23
C VAL A 167 -15.92 3.36 8.51
N LEU A 168 -15.90 2.07 8.83
CA LEU A 168 -15.25 1.54 10.03
C LEU A 168 -14.03 0.64 9.71
N ASN A 169 -13.86 0.23 8.46
CA ASN A 169 -12.83 -0.72 8.05
C ASN A 169 -11.76 -0.05 7.18
N PHE A 170 -10.51 -0.47 7.39
CA PHE A 170 -9.41 -0.10 6.52
C PHE A 170 -9.44 -0.89 5.20
N LEU A 171 -9.01 -0.24 4.13
CA LEU A 171 -8.68 -0.86 2.87
C LEU A 171 -7.38 -1.66 3.07
N PRO A 172 -7.33 -2.95 2.70
CA PRO A 172 -6.07 -3.68 2.64
C PRO A 172 -5.08 -2.98 1.71
N MET A 173 -3.91 -2.62 2.23
CA MET A 173 -2.83 -2.02 1.44
C MET A 173 -2.11 -3.05 0.56
N THR A 174 -2.22 -4.33 0.90
CA THR A 174 -1.66 -5.48 0.17
C THR A 174 -2.31 -6.78 0.67
N CYS A 175 -2.19 -7.87 -0.10
CA CYS A 175 -2.54 -9.22 0.34
C CYS A 175 -1.39 -9.91 1.10
N GLU A 176 -0.15 -9.51 0.84
CA GLU A 176 1.07 -10.00 1.50
C GLU A 176 2.19 -8.94 1.44
N TRP A 177 3.10 -8.99 2.41
CA TRP A 177 4.28 -8.13 2.43
C TRP A 177 5.51 -8.95 2.82
N ASP A 178 6.52 -8.96 1.94
CA ASP A 178 7.72 -9.76 2.11
C ASP A 178 8.97 -8.88 2.08
N LEU A 179 9.92 -9.14 2.98
CA LEU A 179 11.28 -8.62 2.93
C LEU A 179 12.24 -9.77 2.58
N TYR A 180 12.80 -9.72 1.37
CA TYR A 180 13.89 -10.61 0.95
C TYR A 180 15.23 -9.87 1.08
N VAL A 181 16.22 -10.52 1.69
CA VAL A 181 17.56 -9.95 1.91
C VAL A 181 18.64 -10.89 1.37
N GLY A 182 19.72 -10.34 0.85
CA GLY A 182 20.82 -11.11 0.28
C GLY A 182 21.98 -10.23 -0.14
N ASN A 183 23.03 -10.84 -0.68
CA ASN A 183 24.17 -10.12 -1.22
C ASN A 183 24.07 -10.06 -2.75
N ASN A 184 23.87 -8.85 -3.28
CA ASN A 184 23.71 -8.57 -4.71
C ASN A 184 24.94 -8.94 -5.57
N PHE A 185 26.10 -9.21 -4.96
CA PHE A 185 27.33 -9.62 -5.65
C PHE A 185 27.56 -11.14 -5.65
N THR A 186 26.62 -11.92 -5.13
CA THR A 186 26.73 -13.38 -5.05
C THR A 186 25.60 -14.07 -5.80
N SER A 187 25.83 -15.31 -6.23
CA SER A 187 24.82 -16.13 -6.92
C SER A 187 23.82 -16.82 -5.99
N THR A 188 23.97 -16.67 -4.67
CA THR A 188 23.22 -17.42 -3.64
C THR A 188 21.72 -17.08 -3.58
N GLY A 189 21.28 -16.00 -4.25
CA GLY A 189 19.89 -15.52 -4.19
C GLY A 189 19.55 -14.87 -2.84
N ALA A 190 18.32 -14.35 -2.73
CA ALA A 190 17.86 -13.72 -1.50
C ALA A 190 17.14 -14.73 -0.58
N SER A 191 17.23 -14.50 0.72
CA SER A 191 16.53 -15.25 1.77
C SER A 191 15.31 -14.47 2.26
N LEU A 192 14.23 -15.18 2.61
CA LEU A 192 13.06 -14.56 3.25
C LEU A 192 13.42 -14.14 4.69
N ALA A 193 13.43 -12.84 4.96
CA ALA A 193 13.65 -12.31 6.30
C ALA A 193 12.35 -12.18 7.08
N ILE A 194 11.37 -11.44 6.54
CA ILE A 194 10.09 -11.16 7.19
C ILE A 194 8.96 -11.34 6.17
N LYS A 195 7.84 -11.92 6.61
CA LYS A 195 6.61 -12.04 5.83
C LYS A 195 5.40 -11.67 6.68
N ALA A 196 4.50 -10.83 6.17
CA ALA A 196 3.16 -10.62 6.70
C ALA A 196 2.14 -11.15 5.69
N ILE A 197 1.20 -11.98 6.16
CA ILE A 197 0.17 -12.61 5.31
C ILE A 197 -1.22 -12.02 5.57
N GLN A 198 -2.17 -12.29 4.67
CA GLN A 198 -3.52 -11.71 4.65
C GLN A 198 -4.31 -11.81 5.96
N ASN A 199 -4.05 -12.83 6.81
CA ASN A 199 -4.71 -12.99 8.11
C ASN A 199 -4.08 -12.15 9.24
N GLY A 200 -3.07 -11.35 8.92
CA GLY A 200 -2.33 -10.49 9.85
C GLY A 200 -1.26 -11.20 10.67
N ASN A 201 -0.90 -12.45 10.36
CA ASN A 201 0.22 -13.14 10.99
C ASN A 201 1.56 -12.70 10.37
N VAL A 202 2.60 -12.65 11.19
CA VAL A 202 3.96 -12.30 10.80
C VAL A 202 4.91 -13.48 11.00
N GLY A 203 5.72 -13.78 10.00
CA GLY A 203 6.77 -14.79 10.03
C GLY A 203 8.16 -14.14 9.93
N ILE A 204 9.11 -14.62 10.74
CA ILE A 204 10.55 -14.33 10.58
C ILE A 204 11.23 -15.61 10.12
N GLY A 205 11.81 -15.60 8.91
CA GLY A 205 12.41 -16.79 8.29
C GLY A 205 11.44 -17.92 7.95
N ILE A 206 10.12 -17.65 7.96
CA ILE A 206 9.05 -18.61 7.68
C ILE A 206 7.97 -17.98 6.80
N SER A 207 7.51 -18.73 5.79
CA SER A 207 6.57 -18.21 4.79
C SER A 207 5.09 -18.41 5.15
N ASN A 208 4.78 -19.28 6.11
CA ASN A 208 3.41 -19.66 6.49
C ASN A 208 3.23 -19.69 8.01
N PRO A 209 3.28 -18.52 8.68
CA PRO A 209 3.10 -18.42 10.12
C PRO A 209 1.68 -18.86 10.53
N LYS A 210 1.60 -19.76 11.51
CA LYS A 210 0.38 -20.27 12.13
C LYS A 210 -0.05 -19.45 13.34
N ASN A 211 0.87 -18.78 14.02
CA ASN A 211 0.58 -17.84 15.11
C ASN A 211 0.74 -16.39 14.65
N LYS A 212 0.34 -15.44 15.51
CA LYS A 212 0.49 -14.00 15.22
C LYS A 212 1.93 -13.61 14.93
N LEU A 213 2.88 -14.26 15.60
CA LEU A 213 4.30 -14.20 15.30
C LEU A 213 4.87 -15.62 15.34
N ASP A 214 5.44 -16.08 14.24
CA ASP A 214 6.28 -17.29 14.20
C ASP A 214 7.69 -16.93 13.77
N VAL A 215 8.67 -17.48 14.48
CA VAL A 215 10.11 -17.30 14.18
C VAL A 215 10.72 -18.66 13.91
N ASN A 216 11.26 -18.85 12.71
CA ASN A 216 12.05 -20.03 12.36
C ASN A 216 13.53 -19.74 12.66
N GLY A 217 13.89 -19.81 13.94
CA GLY A 217 15.24 -19.51 14.40
C GLY A 217 15.30 -19.28 15.91
N ILE A 218 16.46 -18.80 16.39
CA ILE A 218 16.67 -18.45 17.79
C ILE A 218 16.24 -17.01 18.03
N ILE A 219 15.38 -16.80 19.02
CA ILE A 219 15.05 -15.46 19.54
C ILE A 219 16.04 -15.16 20.67
N HIS A 220 16.87 -14.12 20.50
CA HIS A 220 17.73 -13.61 21.56
C HIS A 220 17.20 -12.23 21.97
N SER A 221 16.76 -12.12 23.21
CA SER A 221 16.21 -10.90 23.81
C SER A 221 16.99 -10.53 25.07
N LYS A 222 16.95 -9.24 25.44
CA LYS A 222 17.48 -8.79 26.73
C LYS A 222 16.57 -9.14 27.89
N GLU A 223 15.25 -9.06 27.66
CA GLU A 223 14.20 -9.34 28.63
C GLU A 223 12.93 -9.73 27.86
N VAL A 224 12.11 -10.61 28.44
CA VAL A 224 10.79 -10.99 27.92
C VAL A 224 9.79 -10.86 29.07
N LYS A 225 8.84 -9.95 28.95
CA LYS A 225 7.66 -9.90 29.83
C LYS A 225 6.55 -10.75 29.22
N VAL A 226 6.09 -11.76 29.95
CA VAL A 226 4.87 -12.52 29.62
C VAL A 226 3.82 -12.13 30.64
N ASP A 227 2.67 -11.68 30.17
CA ASP A 227 1.58 -11.18 30.98
C ASP A 227 0.27 -11.85 30.55
N MET A 228 -0.60 -12.10 31.51
CA MET A 228 -1.95 -12.63 31.29
C MET A 228 -3.03 -11.59 31.56
N ASP A 229 -2.66 -10.35 31.91
CA ASP A 229 -3.59 -9.25 32.15
C ASP A 229 -4.61 -9.10 31.00
N GLY A 230 -5.89 -9.30 31.32
CA GLY A 230 -7.02 -9.25 30.37
C GLY A 230 -7.39 -10.60 29.72
N TRP A 231 -6.72 -11.70 30.07
CA TRP A 231 -7.06 -13.06 29.62
C TRP A 231 -7.38 -13.93 30.84
N SER A 232 -8.55 -14.57 30.84
CA SER A 232 -8.93 -15.50 31.92
C SER A 232 -8.15 -16.80 31.76
N ASP A 233 -7.22 -17.06 32.68
CA ASP A 233 -6.59 -18.37 32.81
C ASP A 233 -7.56 -19.33 33.51
N PHE A 234 -8.04 -20.35 32.80
CA PHE A 234 -8.72 -21.48 33.40
C PHE A 234 -7.97 -22.77 33.09
N VAL A 235 -6.69 -22.85 33.42
CA VAL A 235 -6.02 -24.14 33.56
C VAL A 235 -6.33 -24.72 34.94
N PHE A 236 -7.54 -25.25 35.10
CA PHE A 236 -7.82 -26.27 36.11
C PHE A 236 -8.55 -27.44 35.47
N THR A 237 -7.81 -28.34 34.81
CA THR A 237 -8.23 -29.74 34.73
C THR A 237 -7.48 -30.52 35.80
N LYS A 238 -8.25 -31.14 36.69
CA LYS A 238 -7.82 -31.71 37.98
C LYS A 238 -7.04 -33.03 37.86
N GLU A 239 -6.51 -33.35 36.69
CA GLU A 239 -5.98 -34.68 36.37
C GLU A 239 -4.69 -34.59 35.56
N TYR A 240 -3.64 -34.02 36.16
CA TYR A 240 -2.27 -34.39 35.78
C TYR A 240 -1.75 -35.39 36.80
N ASN A 241 -1.83 -36.67 36.44
CA ASN A 241 -1.24 -37.75 37.22
C ASN A 241 0.29 -37.67 37.06
N PHE A 242 0.95 -37.21 38.12
CA PHE A 242 2.41 -37.07 38.18
C PHE A 242 3.08 -38.45 38.21
N LEU A 243 3.63 -38.91 37.09
CA LEU A 243 4.71 -39.90 37.11
C LEU A 243 6.04 -39.16 37.21
N PHE A 244 6.53 -39.13 38.44
CA PHE A 244 7.81 -38.58 38.86
C PHE A 244 8.91 -39.55 38.41
N GLU A 245 9.51 -39.36 37.24
CA GLU A 245 10.78 -40.02 36.89
C GLU A 245 11.74 -39.07 36.17
N LEU A 246 12.37 -38.23 37.01
CA LEU A 246 13.80 -37.94 37.02
C LEU A 246 14.61 -38.15 35.72
N PHE A 247 14.61 -37.18 34.80
CA PHE A 247 15.79 -36.87 34.00
C PHE A 247 15.92 -35.36 33.76
N PHE A 248 16.54 -34.69 34.73
CA PHE A 248 17.17 -33.39 34.52
C PHE A 248 18.32 -33.55 33.52
N LYS A 249 18.10 -33.22 32.24
CA LYS A 249 19.19 -32.81 31.35
C LYS A 249 18.72 -31.87 30.23
N ARG A 250 19.10 -30.59 30.43
CA ARG A 250 19.19 -29.45 29.50
C ARG A 250 17.91 -28.65 29.22
N GLU A 251 17.65 -27.81 30.22
CA GLU A 251 17.18 -26.42 30.14
C GLU A 251 15.96 -26.11 29.26
N LEU A 252 14.79 -26.48 29.79
CA LEU A 252 13.56 -25.71 29.61
C LEU A 252 13.23 -25.03 30.94
N MET A 253 13.22 -23.70 30.93
CA MET A 253 12.80 -22.86 32.03
C MET A 253 11.28 -22.99 32.19
N LEU A 254 10.84 -23.74 33.21
CA LEU A 254 9.47 -23.70 33.72
C LEU A 254 9.27 -22.34 34.40
N ILE A 255 8.44 -21.48 33.82
CA ILE A 255 7.95 -20.27 34.47
C ILE A 255 6.86 -20.72 35.46
N PHE A 256 7.20 -20.76 36.74
CA PHE A 256 6.21 -20.71 37.81
C PHE A 256 5.98 -19.23 38.14
N VAL A 257 4.79 -18.72 37.84
CA VAL A 257 4.32 -17.44 38.39
C VAL A 257 3.65 -17.75 39.72
N SER A 258 4.18 -17.20 40.81
CA SER A 258 3.58 -17.15 42.14
C SER A 258 2.85 -15.83 42.35
#